data_AF-A0A6C2C787-F1
#
_entry.id   AF-A0A6C2C787-F1
#
_cell.length_a   1.000
_cell.length_b   1.000
_cell.length_c   1.000
_cell.angle_alpha   90.00
_cell.angle_beta   90.00
_cell.angle_gamma   90.00
#
_symmetry.space_group_name_H-M   'P 1'
#
loop_
_entity.id
_entity.type
_entity.pdbx_description
1 polymer ?
#
loop_
_entity_poly.entity_id
_entity_poly.type
_entity_poly.pdbx_seq_one_letter_code
_entity_poly.pdbx_strand_id
1 'polypeptide(L)'
;MSLRPYIPIEKDNLPEKFEFPFGIQTFIFGINYNSSEGYFTVDLYKADGTALVIGEKMVANQPLWSDVINPDMPAERIIPMDESDPTTDITFDNFGTNVRLYIDNLEEVND
;
A
#
# COMPACT_ATOMS: atom_id res chain seq x y z
N MET A 1 -4.24 20.84 8.71
CA MET A 1 -4.27 19.37 8.90
C MET A 1 -4.09 18.77 7.53
N SER A 2 -2.86 18.42 7.16
CA SER A 2 -2.60 17.79 5.86
C SER A 2 -3.13 16.36 5.95
N LEU A 3 -4.31 16.12 5.36
CA LEU A 3 -4.82 14.77 5.17
C LEU A 3 -3.91 14.10 4.16
N ARG A 4 -2.97 13.28 4.64
CA ARG A 4 -2.19 12.41 3.76
C ARG A 4 -3.18 11.50 3.03
N PRO A 5 -3.16 11.42 1.69
CA PRO A 5 -4.00 10.48 0.99
C PRO A 5 -3.65 9.07 1.46
N TYR A 6 -4.66 8.27 1.77
CA TYR A 6 -4.50 6.88 2.17
C TYR A 6 -5.41 6.01 1.34
N ILE A 7 -5.01 4.76 1.16
CA ILE A 7 -5.80 3.78 0.42
C ILE A 7 -6.66 3.03 1.44
N PRO A 8 -7.99 3.14 1.37
CA PRO A 8 -8.87 2.34 2.22
C PRO A 8 -8.75 0.88 1.80
N ILE A 9 -8.49 0.00 2.77
CA ILE A 9 -8.43 -1.44 2.54
C ILE A 9 -9.51 -2.11 3.36
N GLU A 10 -10.36 -2.90 2.70
CA GLU A 10 -11.37 -3.72 3.38
C GLU A 10 -10.79 -5.10 3.68
N LYS A 11 -10.33 -5.28 4.93
CA LYS A 11 -9.75 -6.55 5.38
C LYS A 11 -10.73 -7.73 5.32
N ASP A 12 -12.02 -7.47 5.42
CA ASP A 12 -13.08 -8.47 5.40
C ASP A 12 -13.31 -9.09 4.01
N ASN A 13 -12.85 -8.43 2.94
CA ASN A 13 -12.98 -8.94 1.56
C ASN A 13 -11.72 -9.64 1.04
N LEU A 14 -10.70 -9.85 1.88
CA LEU A 14 -9.44 -10.42 1.41
C LEU A 14 -9.55 -11.91 1.04
N PRO A 15 -8.93 -12.35 -0.08
CA PRO A 15 -8.13 -11.55 -1.02
C PRO A 15 -9.00 -10.67 -1.93
N GLU A 16 -8.66 -9.39 -2.00
CA GLU A 16 -9.38 -8.39 -2.81
C GLU A 16 -8.43 -7.71 -3.80
N LYS A 17 -8.96 -7.40 -5.00
CA LYS A 17 -8.28 -6.56 -5.97
C LYS A 17 -9.14 -5.36 -6.32
N PHE A 18 -8.55 -4.18 -6.29
CA PHE A 18 -9.23 -2.93 -6.63
C PHE A 18 -8.34 -2.02 -7.44
N GLU A 19 -8.96 -1.14 -8.21
CA GLU A 19 -8.28 -0.16 -9.03
C GLU A 19 -8.20 1.17 -8.26
N PHE A 20 -7.02 1.74 -8.18
CA PHE A 20 -6.78 3.02 -7.53
C PHE A 20 -6.10 4.00 -8.50
N PRO A 21 -6.70 5.18 -8.76
CA PRO A 21 -6.10 6.19 -9.60
C PRO A 21 -5.05 7.01 -8.83
N PHE A 22 -3.84 7.10 -9.39
CA PHE A 22 -2.74 7.96 -8.94
C PHE A 22 -2.52 9.05 -9.98
N GLY A 23 -3.08 10.23 -9.75
CA GLY A 23 -3.01 11.35 -10.69
C GLY A 23 -3.62 11.00 -12.05
N ILE A 24 -2.76 10.82 -13.06
CA ILE A 24 -3.15 10.50 -14.45
C ILE A 24 -3.07 9.00 -14.80
N GLN A 25 -2.55 8.16 -13.88
CA GLN A 25 -2.37 6.73 -14.11
C GLN A 25 -3.25 5.93 -13.15
N THR A 26 -3.84 4.85 -13.63
CA THR A 26 -4.58 3.90 -12.78
C THR A 26 -3.75 2.66 -12.57
N PHE A 27 -3.75 2.15 -11.34
CA PHE A 27 -3.06 0.93 -10.96
C PHE A 27 -4.03 0.00 -10.25
N ILE A 28 -3.80 -1.30 -10.37
CA ILE A 28 -4.61 -2.33 -9.73
C ILE A 28 -3.80 -2.90 -8.57
N PHE A 29 -4.36 -2.81 -7.37
CA PHE A 29 -3.79 -3.34 -6.16
C PHE A 29 -4.48 -4.66 -5.85
N GLY A 30 -3.70 -5.70 -5.57
CA GLY A 30 -4.20 -6.96 -5.06
C GLY A 30 -3.68 -7.21 -3.67
N ILE A 31 -4.54 -7.17 -2.66
CA ILE A 31 -4.15 -7.45 -1.29
C ILE A 31 -4.51 -8.90 -1.00
N ASN A 32 -3.54 -9.66 -0.49
CA ASN A 32 -3.79 -11.01 -0.02
C ASN A 32 -3.33 -11.14 1.43
N TYR A 33 -4.15 -11.79 2.24
CA TYR A 33 -3.82 -12.13 3.62
C TYR A 33 -3.43 -13.60 3.72
N ASN A 34 -2.23 -13.86 4.25
CA ASN A 34 -1.80 -15.21 4.57
C ASN A 34 -2.18 -15.53 6.01
N SER A 35 -3.32 -16.20 6.21
CA SER A 35 -3.78 -16.63 7.55
C SER A 35 -2.86 -17.66 8.22
N SER A 36 -1.99 -18.35 7.46
CA SER A 36 -1.08 -19.35 8.03
C SER A 36 0.14 -18.72 8.69
N GLU A 37 0.69 -17.67 8.09
CA GLU A 37 1.88 -16.98 8.58
C GLU A 37 1.58 -15.61 9.21
N GLY A 38 0.34 -15.12 9.09
CA GLY A 38 -0.14 -13.91 9.74
C GLY A 38 0.38 -12.62 9.11
N TYR A 39 0.71 -12.61 7.82
CA TYR A 39 1.18 -11.41 7.12
C TYR A 39 0.35 -11.08 5.89
N PHE A 40 0.44 -9.81 5.48
CA PHE A 40 -0.17 -9.30 4.26
C PHE A 40 0.83 -9.25 3.13
N THR A 41 0.31 -9.51 1.94
CA THR A 41 1.05 -9.34 0.69
C THR A 41 0.28 -8.42 -0.23
N VAL A 42 1.02 -7.66 -1.02
CA VAL A 42 0.48 -6.75 -2.01
C VAL A 42 1.03 -7.09 -3.38
N ASP A 43 0.11 -7.17 -4.32
CA ASP A 43 0.33 -7.26 -5.73
C ASP A 43 0.02 -5.90 -6.35
N LEU A 44 0.84 -5.47 -7.29
CA LEU A 44 0.67 -4.26 -8.07
C LEU A 44 0.63 -4.62 -9.54
N TYR A 45 -0.42 -4.19 -10.22
CA TYR A 45 -0.57 -4.30 -11.66
C TYR A 45 -0.82 -2.92 -12.28
N LYS A 46 -0.45 -2.75 -13.54
CA LYS A 46 -0.86 -1.59 -14.34
C LYS A 46 -2.36 -1.67 -14.65
N ALA A 47 -2.95 -0.54 -15.04
CA ALA A 47 -4.29 -0.49 -15.66
C ALA A 47 -4.47 -1.48 -16.84
N ASP A 48 -3.40 -1.79 -17.56
CA ASP A 48 -3.41 -2.75 -18.67
C ASP A 48 -3.45 -4.22 -18.20
N GLY A 49 -3.39 -4.48 -16.89
CA GLY A 49 -3.32 -5.83 -16.31
C GLY A 49 -1.91 -6.43 -16.26
N THR A 50 -0.89 -5.66 -16.68
CA THR A 50 0.51 -6.08 -16.56
C THR A 50 0.94 -6.10 -15.08
N ALA A 51 1.38 -7.26 -14.59
CA ALA A 51 1.95 -7.40 -13.26
C ALA A 51 3.29 -6.65 -13.14
N LEU A 52 3.37 -5.69 -12.22
CA LEU A 52 4.61 -4.99 -11.88
C LEU A 52 5.33 -5.70 -10.74
N VAL A 53 4.60 -5.95 -9.65
CA VAL A 53 5.10 -6.65 -8.48
C VAL A 53 4.04 -7.59 -7.96
N ILE A 54 4.43 -8.80 -7.56
CA ILE A 54 3.51 -9.83 -7.05
C ILE A 54 4.10 -10.37 -5.75
N GLY A 55 3.27 -10.49 -4.72
CA GLY A 55 3.64 -11.10 -3.45
C GLY A 55 4.61 -10.26 -2.61
N GLU A 56 4.63 -8.94 -2.78
CA GLU A 56 5.45 -8.07 -1.94
C GLU A 56 4.92 -8.12 -0.51
N LYS A 57 5.80 -8.40 0.45
CA LYS A 57 5.40 -8.49 1.85
C LYS A 57 5.21 -7.08 2.41
N MET A 58 4.04 -6.82 2.99
CA MET A 58 3.82 -5.56 3.70
C MET A 58 4.56 -5.56 5.05
N VAL A 59 5.34 -4.52 5.29
CA VAL A 59 6.08 -4.33 6.54
C VAL A 59 5.79 -2.94 7.07
N ALA A 60 5.40 -2.84 8.34
CA ALA A 60 5.07 -1.55 8.96
C ALA A 60 6.25 -0.58 8.88
N ASN A 61 5.97 0.68 8.53
CA ASN A 61 6.94 1.76 8.34
C ASN A 61 7.97 1.52 7.25
N GLN A 62 7.74 0.53 6.38
CA GLN A 62 8.60 0.28 5.24
C GLN A 62 7.87 0.64 3.95
N PRO A 63 8.45 1.50 3.09
CA PRO A 63 7.88 1.77 1.78
C PRO A 63 7.79 0.49 0.95
N LEU A 64 6.61 0.26 0.38
CA LEU A 64 6.39 -0.82 -0.56
C LEU A 64 7.27 -0.58 -1.80
N TRP A 65 7.90 -1.66 -2.27
CA TRP A 65 8.72 -1.64 -3.49
C TRP A 65 9.90 -0.66 -3.45
N SER A 66 10.38 -0.33 -2.26
CA SER A 66 11.55 0.54 -2.11
C SER A 66 12.81 0.00 -2.79
N ASP A 67 12.86 -1.31 -3.04
CA ASP A 67 13.96 -2.00 -3.72
C ASP A 67 13.69 -2.20 -5.23
N VAL A 68 12.46 -1.97 -5.68
CA VAL A 68 12.06 -2.18 -7.08
C VAL A 68 12.23 -0.88 -7.86
N ILE A 69 13.22 -0.86 -8.74
CA ILE A 69 13.43 0.26 -9.66
C ILE A 69 12.71 -0.04 -10.97
N ASN A 70 11.47 0.40 -11.09
CA ASN A 70 10.71 0.26 -12.32
C ASN A 70 10.05 1.60 -12.71
N PRO A 71 10.35 2.16 -13.91
CA PRO A 71 9.84 3.47 -14.34
C PRO A 71 8.31 3.51 -14.49
N ASP A 72 7.66 2.35 -14.58
CA ASP A 72 6.22 2.24 -14.68
C ASP A 72 5.49 2.18 -13.33
N MET A 73 6.22 2.24 -12.22
CA MET A 73 5.60 2.27 -10.90
C MET A 73 4.97 3.64 -10.60
N PRO A 74 3.99 3.68 -9.68
CA PRO A 74 3.48 4.96 -9.19
C PRO A 74 4.65 5.79 -8.66
N ALA A 75 4.68 7.07 -9.04
CA ALA A 75 5.70 8.01 -8.55
C ALA A 75 5.56 8.25 -7.03
N GLU A 76 4.36 8.04 -6.50
CA GLU A 76 4.04 8.20 -5.10
C GLU A 76 4.46 6.96 -4.30
N ARG A 77 5.10 7.18 -3.15
CA ARG A 77 5.56 6.09 -2.28
C ARG A 77 4.42 5.66 -1.38
N ILE A 78 4.18 4.37 -1.27
CA ILE A 78 3.12 3.83 -0.43
C ILE A 78 3.76 3.17 0.79
N ILE A 79 3.39 3.63 1.97
CA ILE A 79 3.96 3.18 3.24
C ILE A 79 2.81 2.70 4.13
N PRO A 80 2.71 1.39 4.43
CA PRO A 80 1.87 0.91 5.50
C PRO A 80 2.40 1.42 6.85
N MET A 81 1.64 2.29 7.48
CA MET A 81 1.99 2.94 8.74
C MET A 81 0.74 2.99 9.62
N ASP A 82 0.93 3.04 10.93
CA ASP A 82 -0.11 3.44 11.88
C ASP A 82 0.19 4.86 12.36
N GLU A 83 -0.81 5.75 12.29
CA GLU A 83 -0.67 7.12 12.80
C GLU A 83 -0.63 7.17 14.34
N SER A 84 -1.14 6.14 15.02
CA SER A 84 -1.17 6.10 16.49
C SER A 84 0.15 5.59 17.07
N ASP A 85 0.74 4.56 16.47
CA ASP A 85 1.97 3.92 16.92
C ASP A 85 2.83 3.39 15.74
N PRO A 86 3.96 4.05 15.43
CA PRO A 86 4.85 3.65 14.34
C PRO A 86 5.71 2.42 14.67
N THR A 87 5.51 1.72 15.79
CA THR A 87 6.21 0.46 16.09
C THR A 87 5.31 -0.76 15.96
N THR A 88 4.04 -0.54 15.63
CA THR A 88 3.04 -1.60 15.54
C THR A 88 3.18 -2.39 14.25
N ASP A 89 3.42 -3.70 14.37
CA ASP A 89 3.40 -4.64 13.26
C ASP A 89 2.01 -4.74 12.60
N ILE A 90 1.97 -5.06 11.32
CA ILE A 90 0.72 -5.22 10.58
C ILE A 90 0.07 -6.56 10.93
N THR A 91 -1.12 -6.52 11.53
CA THR A 91 -1.91 -7.70 11.91
C THR A 91 -3.32 -7.60 11.34
N PHE A 92 -4.02 -8.72 11.26
CA PHE A 92 -5.39 -8.73 10.76
C PHE A 92 -6.36 -7.88 11.58
N ASP A 93 -6.10 -7.70 12.86
CA ASP A 93 -6.94 -6.87 13.71
C ASP A 93 -6.74 -5.38 13.43
N ASN A 94 -5.48 -4.94 13.33
CA ASN A 94 -5.13 -3.52 13.19
C ASN A 94 -5.16 -2.99 11.75
N PHE A 95 -5.00 -3.83 10.74
CA PHE A 95 -4.95 -3.43 9.34
C PHE A 95 -6.33 -2.94 8.85
N GLY A 96 -6.36 -1.81 8.15
CA GLY A 96 -7.59 -1.11 7.74
C GLY A 96 -8.23 -0.25 8.83
N THR A 97 -7.86 -0.46 10.10
CA THR A 97 -8.38 0.31 11.24
C THR A 97 -7.35 1.35 11.69
N ASN A 98 -6.23 0.86 12.24
CA ASN A 98 -5.09 1.62 12.73
C ASN A 98 -4.03 1.72 11.64
N VAL A 99 -3.52 0.57 11.19
CA VAL A 99 -2.53 0.49 10.12
C VAL A 99 -3.24 0.69 8.78
N ARG A 100 -2.80 1.69 8.02
CA ARG A 100 -3.32 2.00 6.69
C ARG A 100 -2.18 2.25 5.71
N LEU A 101 -2.47 2.13 4.43
CA LEU A 101 -1.51 2.45 3.38
C LEU A 101 -1.54 3.96 3.14
N TYR A 102 -0.53 4.65 3.64
CA TYR A 102 -0.36 6.07 3.41
C TYR A 102 0.43 6.30 2.14
N ILE A 103 -0.04 7.25 1.35
CA ILE A 103 0.65 7.70 0.15
C ILE A 103 1.51 8.89 0.58
N ASP A 104 2.80 8.64 0.70
CA ASP A 104 3.82 9.65 0.95
C ASP A 104 4.12 10.33 -0.38
N ASN A 105 3.27 11.30 -0.70
CA ASN A 105 3.50 12.25 -1.75
C ASN A 105 4.44 13.30 -1.16
N LEU A 106 5.75 13.11 -1.32
CA LEU A 106 6.77 14.12 -1.01
C LEU A 106 6.62 15.30 -1.99
N GLU A 107 5.50 16.00 -1.93
CA GLU A 107 5.50 17.43 -2.17
C GLU A 107 6.08 18.07 -0.91
N GLU A 108 7.39 18.00 -0.79
CA GLU A 108 8.13 18.94 0.04
C GLU A 108 7.94 20.31 -0.64
N VAL A 109 6.82 20.97 -0.32
CA VAL A 109 6.66 22.41 -0.52
C VAL A 109 7.68 23.09 0.37
N ASN A 110 8.92 23.15 -0.13
CA ASN A 110 9.91 24.08 0.38
C ASN A 110 9.47 25.47 -0.07
N ASP A 111 8.81 26.17 0.86
CA ASP A 111 8.54 27.62 0.84
C ASP A 111 9.82 28.43 0.58
#